data_AF-A0A7K2C9M9-F1
#
_entry.id   AF-A0A7K2C9M9-F1
#
_cell.length_a   1.000
_cell.length_b   1.000
_cell.length_c   1.000
_cell.angle_alpha   90.00
_cell.angle_beta   90.00
_cell.angle_gamma   90.00
#
_symmetry.space_group_name_H-M   'P 1'
#
loop_
_entity.id
_entity.type
_entity.pdbx_description
1 polymer ?
#
loop_
_entity_poly.entity_id
_entity_poly.type
_entity_poly.pdbx_seq_one_letter_code
_entity_poly.pdbx_strand_id
1 'polypeptide(L)'
;MHDPPDYDAREQAAWRKNFGAVIDRLNARDDNILKTIRTYIWRFGYSESEVSNHIREDQMFAAWFAKEPRRTKFHEKIAAEWLRRIEQESDLINGFKELATGGRKAWYIASDGDLRQGKKPPGIKSLDFKWKTGNYTIYASHKYTKEGGGNQDSQFNEVLQLLKHFQQRSNGKYDVVLAIVDGPYFTETKMEQLYTFERMRPPYSKALPIQDVPDFLANLPDQ
;
A
#
# COMPACT_ATOMS: atom_id res chain seq x y z
N MET A 1 -15.01 -17.54 2.17
CA MET A 1 -14.94 -16.07 2.15
C MET A 1 -13.75 -15.68 3.02
N HIS A 2 -12.74 -15.01 2.47
CA HIS A 2 -11.57 -14.61 3.25
C HIS A 2 -11.83 -13.22 3.81
N ASP A 3 -11.83 -13.08 5.14
CA ASP A 3 -12.04 -11.78 5.78
C ASP A 3 -10.97 -10.79 5.30
N PRO A 4 -11.35 -9.52 5.00
CA PRO A 4 -10.40 -8.48 4.65
C PRO A 4 -9.36 -8.29 5.76
N PRO A 5 -8.15 -7.82 5.42
CA PRO A 5 -7.18 -7.46 6.43
C PRO A 5 -7.68 -6.27 7.26
N ASP A 6 -7.64 -6.39 8.58
CA ASP A 6 -7.88 -5.28 9.50
C ASP A 6 -6.62 -4.40 9.59
N TYR A 7 -6.52 -3.43 8.68
CA TYR A 7 -5.39 -2.50 8.63
C TYR A 7 -5.21 -1.71 9.92
N ASP A 8 -6.30 -1.31 10.57
CA ASP A 8 -6.28 -0.49 11.78
C ASP A 8 -5.79 -1.28 12.99
N ALA A 9 -6.30 -2.50 13.21
CA ALA A 9 -5.83 -3.36 14.28
C ALA A 9 -4.36 -3.73 14.08
N ARG A 10 -3.94 -4.00 12.84
CA ARG A 10 -2.54 -4.27 12.50
C ARG A 10 -1.65 -3.06 12.77
N GLU A 11 -2.12 -1.85 12.47
CA GLU A 11 -1.41 -0.61 12.76
C GLU A 11 -1.29 -0.38 14.28
N GLN A 12 -2.38 -0.55 15.03
CA GLN A 12 -2.37 -0.44 16.50
C GLN A 12 -1.42 -1.45 17.14
N ALA A 13 -1.43 -2.70 16.68
CA ALA A 13 -0.51 -3.73 17.14
C ALA A 13 0.95 -3.36 16.84
N ALA A 14 1.22 -2.78 15.66
CA ALA A 14 2.56 -2.31 15.30
C ALA A 14 3.01 -1.13 16.18
N TRP A 15 2.12 -0.19 16.50
CA TRP A 15 2.39 0.88 17.47
C TRP A 15 2.74 0.33 18.85
N ARG A 16 1.92 -0.59 19.39
CA ARG A 16 2.16 -1.23 20.69
C ARG A 16 3.50 -1.96 20.72
N LYS A 17 3.82 -2.71 19.66
CA LYS A 17 5.12 -3.39 19.51
C LYS A 17 6.29 -2.40 19.47
N ASN A 18 6.16 -1.33 18.68
CA ASN A 18 7.22 -0.33 18.54
C ASN A 18 7.43 0.49 19.81
N PHE A 19 6.36 0.74 20.56
CA PHE A 19 6.39 1.35 21.89
C PHE A 19 7.12 0.46 22.90
N GLY A 20 6.75 -0.83 22.99
CA GLY A 20 7.42 -1.78 23.89
C GLY A 20 8.93 -1.90 23.66
N ALA A 21 9.40 -1.62 22.43
CA ALA A 21 10.81 -1.64 22.08
C ALA A 21 11.57 -0.30 22.33
N VAL A 22 10.91 0.76 22.81
CA VAL A 22 11.54 2.10 22.97
C VAL A 22 12.68 2.05 23.98
N ILE A 23 12.43 1.51 25.17
CA ILE A 23 13.42 1.46 26.26
C ILE A 23 14.59 0.55 25.87
N ASP A 24 14.32 -0.61 25.28
CA ASP A 24 15.36 -1.53 24.80
C ASP A 24 16.25 -0.88 23.75
N ARG A 25 15.65 -0.17 22.78
CA ARG A 25 16.40 0.58 21.75
C ARG A 25 17.22 1.71 22.35
N LEU A 26 16.68 2.41 23.35
CA LEU A 26 17.41 3.47 24.06
C LEU A 26 18.64 2.88 24.76
N ASN A 27 18.47 1.80 25.51
CA ASN A 27 19.55 1.14 26.23
C ASN A 27 20.60 0.53 25.29
N ALA A 28 20.16 -0.01 24.15
CA ALA A 28 21.03 -0.51 23.09
C ALA A 28 21.69 0.60 22.25
N ARG A 29 21.39 1.88 22.51
CA ARG A 29 21.87 3.04 21.74
C ARG A 29 21.59 2.94 20.23
N ASP A 30 20.40 2.47 19.86
CA ASP A 30 19.97 2.37 18.45
C ASP A 30 20.00 3.75 17.75
N ASP A 31 20.55 3.80 16.54
CA ASP A 31 20.74 5.06 15.80
C ASP A 31 19.44 5.81 15.53
N ASN A 32 18.32 5.11 15.30
CA ASN A 32 17.06 5.76 14.95
C ASN A 32 16.44 6.47 16.16
N ILE A 33 16.47 5.83 17.33
CA ILE A 33 15.96 6.47 18.55
C ILE A 33 16.87 7.63 18.97
N LEU A 34 18.20 7.47 18.89
CA LEU A 34 19.14 8.54 19.22
C LEU A 34 18.98 9.74 18.27
N LYS A 35 18.76 9.51 16.98
CA LYS A 35 18.45 10.60 16.03
C LYS A 35 17.18 11.35 16.41
N THR A 36 16.16 10.64 16.88
CA THR A 36 14.88 11.23 17.30
C THR A 36 15.07 12.07 18.57
N ILE A 37 15.82 11.55 19.55
CA ILE A 37 16.22 12.25 20.78
C ILE A 37 17.01 13.52 20.46
N ARG A 38 18.03 13.44 19.61
CA ARG A 38 18.81 14.62 19.16
C ARG A 38 17.93 15.68 18.50
N THR A 39 16.95 15.26 17.70
CA THR A 39 16.00 16.18 17.07
C THR A 39 15.13 16.88 18.13
N TYR A 40 14.67 16.15 19.14
CA TYR A 40 13.89 16.71 20.25
C TYR A 40 14.73 17.71 21.07
N ILE A 41 15.94 17.32 21.46
CA ILE A 41 16.93 18.18 22.15
C ILE A 41 17.16 19.47 21.39
N TRP A 42 17.45 19.39 20.09
CA TRP A 42 17.69 20.58 19.26
C TRP A 42 16.49 21.52 19.20
N ARG A 43 15.26 20.98 19.18
CA ARG A 43 14.03 21.79 19.11
C ARG A 43 13.70 22.50 20.40
N PHE A 44 14.00 21.89 21.55
CA PHE A 44 13.46 22.32 22.84
C PHE A 44 14.53 22.66 23.89
N GLY A 45 15.82 22.44 23.60
CA GLY A 45 16.92 22.88 24.45
C GLY A 45 17.26 21.98 25.64
N TYR A 46 16.78 20.73 25.66
CA TYR A 46 17.07 19.77 26.75
C TYR A 46 18.38 19.01 26.55
N SER A 47 18.91 18.40 27.60
CA SER A 47 20.05 17.48 27.51
C SER A 47 19.64 16.04 27.15
N GLU A 48 20.59 15.25 26.65
CA GLU A 48 20.36 13.82 26.37
C GLU A 48 20.00 13.04 27.64
N SER A 49 20.60 13.39 28.78
CA SER A 49 20.31 12.73 30.06
C SER A 49 18.87 12.99 30.52
N GLU A 50 18.40 14.23 30.47
CA GLU A 50 17.03 14.58 30.86
C GLU A 50 16.01 13.85 30.00
N VAL A 51 16.14 13.92 28.68
CA VAL A 51 15.22 13.25 27.74
C VAL A 51 15.25 11.73 27.93
N SER A 52 16.43 11.14 28.10
CA SER A 52 16.57 9.70 28.29
C SER A 52 15.98 9.21 29.61
N ASN A 53 16.08 10.00 30.68
CA ASN A 53 15.46 9.67 31.97
C ASN A 53 13.94 9.76 31.88
N HIS A 54 13.41 10.82 31.28
CA HIS A 54 11.97 10.95 31.05
C HIS A 54 11.39 9.81 30.20
N ILE A 55 12.11 9.35 29.16
CA ILE A 55 11.69 8.17 28.37
C ILE A 55 11.60 6.91 29.24
N ARG A 56 12.43 6.76 30.26
CA ARG A 56 12.41 5.57 31.14
C ARG A 56 11.31 5.63 32.20
N GLU A 57 10.96 6.83 32.64
CA GLU A 57 10.07 7.05 33.78
C GLU A 57 8.61 7.32 33.37
N ASP A 58 8.39 7.91 32.19
CA ASP A 58 7.06 8.28 31.70
C ASP A 58 6.72 7.52 30.41
N GLN A 59 5.75 6.60 30.51
CA GLN A 59 5.27 5.79 29.39
C GLN A 59 4.60 6.62 28.30
N MET A 60 3.85 7.67 28.66
CA MET A 60 3.20 8.55 27.69
C MET A 60 4.25 9.36 26.93
N PHE A 61 5.29 9.84 27.62
CA PHE A 61 6.41 10.50 26.98
C PHE A 61 7.19 9.54 26.07
N ALA A 62 7.48 8.32 26.54
CA ALA A 62 8.18 7.29 25.75
C ALA A 62 7.44 6.94 24.45
N ALA A 63 6.10 6.95 24.46
CA ALA A 63 5.28 6.69 23.28
C ALA A 63 5.58 7.65 22.12
N TRP A 64 5.98 8.90 22.39
CA TRP A 64 6.38 9.85 21.35
C TRP A 64 7.65 9.44 20.59
N PHE A 65 8.48 8.58 21.18
CA PHE A 65 9.71 8.07 20.57
C PHE A 65 9.51 6.70 19.90
N ALA A 66 8.29 6.14 19.95
CA ALA A 66 7.96 4.92 19.25
C ALA A 66 8.11 5.12 17.73
N LYS A 67 8.73 4.12 17.07
CA LYS A 67 8.89 4.16 15.61
C LYS A 67 7.52 4.14 14.94
N GLU A 68 7.27 5.12 14.06
CA GLU A 68 6.03 5.18 13.31
C GLU A 68 5.87 3.99 12.33
N PRO A 69 4.82 3.15 12.46
CA PRO A 69 4.57 2.02 11.58
C PRO A 69 4.31 2.43 10.13
N ARG A 70 3.65 3.58 9.92
CA ARG A 70 3.24 4.08 8.60
C ARG A 70 4.41 4.43 7.69
N ARG A 71 5.62 4.56 8.23
CA ARG A 71 6.82 4.81 7.43
C ARG A 71 7.14 3.55 6.62
N THR A 72 7.06 3.70 5.29
CA THR A 72 7.38 2.71 4.25
C THR A 72 6.43 1.51 4.13
N LYS A 73 5.55 1.56 3.13
CA LYS A 73 4.80 0.41 2.56
C LYS A 73 4.00 -0.44 3.55
N PHE A 74 3.59 0.11 4.70
CA PHE A 74 2.97 -0.68 5.76
C PHE A 74 1.68 -1.38 5.30
N HIS A 75 0.72 -0.64 4.75
CA HIS A 75 -0.53 -1.23 4.26
C HIS A 75 -0.31 -2.11 3.02
N GLU A 76 0.62 -1.75 2.13
CA GLU A 76 1.01 -2.56 0.97
C GLU A 76 1.51 -3.95 1.41
N LYS A 77 2.30 -4.04 2.49
CA LYS A 77 2.75 -5.32 3.05
C LYS A 77 1.60 -6.15 3.60
N ILE A 78 0.65 -5.52 4.29
CA ILE A 78 -0.54 -6.21 4.82
C ILE A 78 -1.37 -6.79 3.66
N ALA A 79 -1.58 -6.01 2.60
CA ALA A 79 -2.26 -6.47 1.39
C ALA A 79 -1.50 -7.61 0.69
N ALA A 80 -0.18 -7.50 0.59
CA ALA A 80 0.67 -8.56 0.01
C ALA A 80 0.59 -9.86 0.81
N GLU A 81 0.63 -9.81 2.14
CA GLU A 81 0.44 -10.99 3.00
C GLU A 81 -0.94 -11.63 2.78
N TRP A 82 -1.99 -10.82 2.65
CA TRP A 82 -3.34 -11.31 2.38
C TRP A 82 -3.44 -12.01 1.02
N LEU A 83 -2.89 -11.41 -0.04
CA LEU A 83 -2.90 -11.99 -1.39
C LEU A 83 -2.05 -13.27 -1.47
N ARG A 84 -0.92 -13.33 -0.75
CA ARG A 84 -0.10 -14.56 -0.64
C ARG A 84 -0.86 -15.70 0.05
N ARG A 85 -1.72 -15.39 1.02
CA ARG A 85 -2.57 -16.40 1.64
C ARG A 85 -3.56 -16.97 0.62
N ILE A 86 -4.18 -16.14 -0.22
CA ILE A 86 -5.06 -16.59 -1.31
C ILE A 86 -4.31 -17.50 -2.30
N GLU A 87 -3.06 -17.16 -2.64
CA GLU A 87 -2.18 -18.02 -3.47
C GLU A 87 -1.91 -19.38 -2.83
N GLN A 88 -1.83 -19.46 -1.50
CA GLN A 88 -1.61 -20.73 -0.79
C GLN A 88 -2.89 -21.57 -0.64
N GLU A 89 -4.06 -20.92 -0.64
CA GLU A 89 -5.35 -21.53 -0.34
C GLU A 89 -6.19 -21.81 -1.60
N SER A 90 -5.82 -21.26 -2.77
CA SER A 90 -6.59 -21.39 -4.01
C SER A 90 -5.76 -21.19 -5.28
N ASP A 91 -6.25 -21.68 -6.41
CA ASP A 91 -5.65 -21.48 -7.74
C ASP A 91 -5.98 -20.10 -8.37
N LEU A 92 -6.66 -19.21 -7.65
CA LEU A 92 -7.05 -17.90 -8.17
C LEU A 92 -5.86 -16.96 -8.38
N ILE A 93 -4.80 -17.12 -7.58
CA ILE A 93 -3.57 -16.33 -7.65
C ILE A 93 -2.39 -17.27 -7.79
N ASN A 94 -1.63 -17.09 -8.88
CA ASN A 94 -0.44 -17.89 -9.15
C ASN A 94 0.78 -17.00 -9.40
N GLY A 95 1.89 -17.30 -8.73
CA GLY A 95 3.16 -16.62 -8.94
C GLY A 95 3.13 -15.16 -8.51
N PHE A 96 2.55 -14.88 -7.34
CA PHE A 96 2.42 -13.54 -6.77
C PHE A 96 3.78 -12.88 -6.55
N LYS A 97 3.87 -11.61 -6.94
CA LYS A 97 5.08 -10.79 -6.83
C LYS A 97 4.75 -9.38 -6.37
N GLU A 98 5.46 -8.94 -5.33
CA GLU A 98 5.62 -7.52 -5.02
C GLU A 98 6.56 -6.88 -6.05
N LEU A 99 6.14 -5.77 -6.61
CA LEU A 99 6.85 -5.07 -7.66
C LEU A 99 7.76 -3.97 -7.10
N ALA A 100 8.78 -3.61 -7.88
CA ALA A 100 9.67 -2.52 -7.53
C ALA A 100 8.95 -1.17 -7.64
N THR A 101 9.12 -0.30 -6.63
CA THR A 101 8.54 1.05 -6.62
C THR A 101 9.25 2.05 -7.54
N GLY A 102 10.39 1.67 -8.09
CA GLY A 102 11.18 2.53 -8.95
C GLY A 102 12.32 1.79 -9.63
N GLY A 103 13.05 2.54 -10.47
CA GLY A 103 14.20 2.01 -11.19
C GLY A 103 13.82 1.07 -12.34
N ARG A 104 14.82 0.35 -12.88
CA ARG A 104 14.68 -0.44 -14.12
C ARG A 104 13.69 -1.61 -14.04
N LYS A 105 13.32 -2.03 -12.82
CA LYS A 105 12.41 -3.17 -12.60
C LYS A 105 10.97 -2.77 -12.31
N ALA A 106 10.69 -1.47 -12.13
CA ALA A 106 9.36 -0.99 -11.82
C ALA A 106 8.44 -1.12 -13.03
N TRP A 107 7.24 -1.65 -12.80
CA TRP A 107 6.17 -1.66 -13.78
C TRP A 107 5.29 -0.43 -13.58
N TYR A 108 4.82 0.15 -14.68
CA TYR A 108 3.89 1.28 -14.66
C TYR A 108 3.02 1.27 -15.91
N ILE A 109 1.94 2.04 -15.88
CA ILE A 109 1.07 2.29 -17.03
C ILE A 109 1.43 3.68 -17.59
N ALA A 110 1.91 3.71 -18.83
CA ALA A 110 2.20 4.94 -19.54
C ALA A 110 0.91 5.68 -19.95
N SER A 111 1.02 6.96 -20.31
CA SER A 111 -0.15 7.80 -20.66
C SER A 111 -0.92 7.31 -21.90
N ASP A 112 -0.28 6.51 -22.75
CA ASP A 112 -0.88 5.81 -23.89
C ASP A 112 -1.53 4.46 -23.52
N GLY A 113 -1.55 4.13 -22.22
CA GLY A 113 -2.12 2.89 -21.69
C GLY A 113 -1.20 1.69 -21.76
N ASP A 114 0.03 1.83 -22.27
CA ASP A 114 0.95 0.70 -22.34
C ASP A 114 1.54 0.35 -20.98
N LEU A 115 1.56 -0.95 -20.68
CA LEU A 115 2.31 -1.53 -19.56
C LEU A 115 3.80 -1.57 -19.91
N ARG A 116 4.60 -0.85 -19.14
CA ARG A 116 6.06 -0.75 -19.36
C ARG A 116 6.82 -1.09 -18.10
N GLN A 117 7.99 -1.67 -18.29
CA GLN A 117 8.96 -1.87 -17.22
C GLN A 117 10.16 -0.94 -17.43
N GLY A 118 10.55 -0.18 -16.40
CA GLY A 118 11.72 0.69 -16.50
C GLY A 118 11.64 1.95 -15.66
N LYS A 119 12.51 2.91 -16.01
CA LYS A 119 12.50 4.24 -15.38
C LYS A 119 11.22 4.96 -15.73
N LYS A 120 10.30 5.03 -14.75
CA LYS A 120 9.00 5.70 -14.90
C LYS A 120 9.15 7.19 -15.25
N PRO A 121 8.31 7.72 -16.14
CA PRO A 121 8.21 9.16 -16.36
C PRO A 121 7.82 9.92 -15.09
N PRO A 122 8.15 11.22 -14.98
CA PRO A 122 7.62 12.09 -13.94
C PRO A 122 6.08 12.02 -13.88
N GLY A 123 5.51 12.07 -12.68
CA GLY A 123 4.05 12.02 -12.48
C GLY A 123 3.41 10.63 -12.59
N ILE A 124 4.08 9.64 -13.19
CA ILE A 124 3.55 8.27 -13.30
C ILE A 124 3.96 7.42 -12.08
N LYS A 125 3.01 6.65 -11.56
CA LYS A 125 3.23 5.73 -10.43
C LYS A 125 3.50 4.31 -10.90
N SER A 126 4.29 3.60 -10.10
CA SER A 126 4.52 2.18 -10.30
C SER A 126 3.31 1.38 -9.81
N LEU A 127 3.14 0.21 -10.40
CA LEU A 127 2.27 -0.83 -9.88
C LEU A 127 2.93 -1.52 -8.68
N ASP A 128 2.12 -2.04 -7.78
CA ASP A 128 2.55 -2.59 -6.50
C ASP A 128 2.68 -4.12 -6.58
N PHE A 129 1.78 -4.80 -7.30
CA PHE A 129 1.73 -6.27 -7.36
C PHE A 129 1.55 -6.81 -8.78
N LYS A 130 1.96 -8.06 -8.98
CA LYS A 130 1.73 -8.84 -10.22
C LYS A 130 1.50 -10.32 -9.91
N TRP A 131 0.55 -10.95 -10.59
CA TRP A 131 0.33 -12.40 -10.53
C TRP A 131 -0.39 -12.91 -11.79
N LYS A 132 -0.71 -14.20 -11.81
CA LYS A 132 -1.48 -14.86 -12.87
C LYS A 132 -2.77 -15.47 -12.32
N THR A 133 -3.82 -15.49 -13.15
CA THR A 133 -5.07 -16.22 -12.91
C THR A 133 -5.52 -16.80 -14.25
N GLY A 134 -5.59 -18.13 -14.37
CA GLY A 134 -5.74 -18.78 -15.69
C GLY A 134 -4.77 -18.19 -16.74
N ASN A 135 -5.32 -17.74 -17.86
CA ASN A 135 -4.55 -17.10 -18.94
C ASN A 135 -4.18 -15.63 -18.68
N TYR A 136 -4.81 -14.99 -17.69
CA TYR A 136 -4.67 -13.58 -17.42
C TYR A 136 -3.41 -13.26 -16.62
N THR A 137 -2.80 -12.12 -16.95
CA THR A 137 -1.76 -11.49 -16.13
C THR A 137 -2.36 -10.30 -15.41
N ILE A 138 -2.37 -10.35 -14.09
CA ILE A 138 -2.92 -9.30 -13.25
C ILE A 138 -1.79 -8.35 -12.82
N TYR A 139 -2.04 -7.06 -12.96
CA TYR A 139 -1.21 -5.98 -12.45
C TYR A 139 -2.05 -5.16 -11.49
N ALA A 140 -1.58 -4.93 -10.27
CA ALA A 140 -2.37 -4.19 -9.29
C ALA A 140 -1.61 -3.01 -8.71
N SER A 141 -2.35 -1.95 -8.41
CA SER A 141 -1.93 -0.92 -7.45
C SER A 141 -2.79 -1.04 -6.19
N HIS A 142 -2.19 -0.79 -5.03
CA HIS A 142 -2.84 -0.84 -3.73
C HIS A 142 -2.81 0.54 -3.07
N LYS A 143 -3.96 0.96 -2.55
CA LYS A 143 -4.09 2.15 -1.70
C LYS A 143 -5.01 1.85 -0.54
N TYR A 144 -4.51 2.02 0.68
CA TYR A 144 -5.35 2.14 1.87
C TYR A 144 -5.33 3.58 2.38
N THR A 145 -6.51 4.17 2.56
CA THR A 145 -6.67 5.58 2.93
C THR A 145 -7.77 5.77 3.99
N LYS A 146 -7.44 6.42 5.11
CA LYS A 146 -8.39 6.79 6.19
C LYS A 146 -9.24 7.99 5.80
N GLU A 147 -10.27 8.37 6.56
CA GLU A 147 -11.11 9.55 6.24
C GLU A 147 -10.40 10.90 6.32
N GLY A 148 -9.35 11.04 7.15
CA GLY A 148 -8.70 12.33 7.42
C GLY A 148 -7.18 12.34 7.20
N GLY A 149 -6.69 13.37 6.49
CA GLY A 149 -5.26 13.59 6.24
C GLY A 149 -4.97 14.37 4.94
N GLY A 150 -3.82 15.03 4.86
CA GLY A 150 -3.50 15.96 3.76
C GLY A 150 -3.11 15.35 2.40
N ASN A 151 -3.06 14.02 2.25
CA ASN A 151 -2.54 13.36 1.03
C ASN A 151 -3.54 12.42 0.33
N GLN A 152 -4.79 12.42 0.75
CA GLN A 152 -5.78 11.42 0.34
C GLN A 152 -6.31 11.68 -1.06
N ASP A 153 -6.64 12.93 -1.37
CA ASP A 153 -7.00 13.35 -2.73
C ASP A 153 -5.88 13.07 -3.71
N SER A 154 -4.62 13.26 -3.31
CA SER A 154 -3.49 12.92 -4.18
C SER A 154 -3.43 11.42 -4.45
N GLN A 155 -3.65 10.56 -3.45
CA GLN A 155 -3.66 9.11 -3.62
C GLN A 155 -4.84 8.65 -4.48
N PHE A 156 -6.01 9.26 -4.30
CA PHE A 156 -7.18 9.01 -5.14
C PHE A 156 -6.93 9.41 -6.60
N ASN A 157 -6.37 10.60 -6.82
CA ASN A 157 -6.01 11.07 -8.16
C ASN A 157 -4.97 10.14 -8.83
N GLU A 158 -4.04 9.55 -8.08
CA GLU A 158 -3.12 8.53 -8.61
C GLU A 158 -3.88 7.31 -9.15
N VAL A 159 -4.88 6.81 -8.42
CA VAL A 159 -5.70 5.67 -8.85
C VAL A 159 -6.54 6.02 -10.07
N LEU A 160 -7.17 7.19 -10.07
CA LEU A 160 -7.99 7.67 -11.18
C LEU A 160 -7.15 7.80 -12.46
N GLN A 161 -5.95 8.38 -12.38
CA GLN A 161 -5.04 8.49 -13.52
C GLN A 161 -4.56 7.12 -14.01
N LEU A 162 -4.31 6.17 -13.10
CA LEU A 162 -3.93 4.81 -13.47
C LEU A 162 -5.00 4.14 -14.33
N LEU A 163 -6.27 4.19 -13.90
CA LEU A 163 -7.39 3.62 -14.66
C LEU A 163 -7.61 4.37 -15.99
N LYS A 164 -7.62 5.70 -15.94
CA LYS A 164 -7.79 6.55 -17.14
C LYS A 164 -6.72 6.31 -18.20
N HIS A 165 -5.46 6.16 -17.81
CA HIS A 165 -4.39 5.81 -18.73
C HIS A 165 -4.62 4.42 -19.33
N PHE A 166 -4.97 3.43 -18.51
CA PHE A 166 -5.21 2.07 -19.00
C PHE A 166 -6.41 1.96 -19.97
N GLN A 167 -7.40 2.85 -19.89
CA GLN A 167 -8.46 2.97 -20.89
C GLN A 167 -7.94 3.24 -22.31
N GLN A 168 -6.75 3.82 -22.46
CA GLN A 168 -6.14 4.07 -23.77
C GLN A 168 -5.54 2.81 -24.40
N ARG A 169 -5.37 1.73 -23.62
CA ARG A 169 -4.73 0.50 -24.09
C ARG A 169 -5.55 -0.17 -25.20
N SER A 170 -4.90 -0.47 -26.32
CA SER A 170 -5.52 -1.11 -27.49
C SER A 170 -5.13 -2.58 -27.66
N ASN A 171 -4.16 -3.08 -26.90
CA ASN A 171 -3.62 -4.44 -26.99
C ASN A 171 -3.64 -5.16 -25.63
N GLY A 172 -3.16 -6.41 -25.59
CA GLY A 172 -3.04 -7.17 -24.34
C GLY A 172 -4.37 -7.77 -23.86
N LYS A 173 -5.06 -8.55 -24.70
CA LYS A 173 -6.34 -9.21 -24.37
C LYS A 173 -6.35 -9.88 -22.97
N TYR A 174 -5.22 -10.44 -22.56
CA TYR A 174 -5.08 -11.16 -21.29
C TYR A 174 -4.48 -10.32 -20.15
N ASP A 175 -4.30 -9.02 -20.33
CA ASP A 175 -3.88 -8.12 -19.25
C ASP A 175 -5.10 -7.62 -18.47
N VAL A 176 -4.97 -7.61 -17.15
CA VAL A 176 -5.95 -7.04 -16.24
C VAL A 176 -5.26 -6.08 -15.29
N VAL A 177 -5.85 -4.91 -15.08
CA VAL A 177 -5.37 -3.92 -14.12
C VAL A 177 -6.36 -3.77 -12.96
N LEU A 178 -5.89 -4.02 -11.75
CA LEU A 178 -6.68 -3.82 -10.53
C LEU A 178 -6.21 -2.59 -9.76
N ALA A 179 -7.14 -1.70 -9.47
CA ALA A 179 -6.99 -0.68 -8.45
C ALA A 179 -7.58 -1.21 -7.14
N ILE A 180 -6.74 -1.82 -6.30
CA ILE A 180 -7.16 -2.31 -4.99
C ILE A 180 -7.20 -1.12 -4.03
N VAL A 181 -8.40 -0.74 -3.62
CA VAL A 181 -8.67 0.48 -2.85
C VAL A 181 -9.40 0.13 -1.56
N ASP A 182 -8.74 0.35 -0.43
CA ASP A 182 -9.25 0.01 0.90
C ASP A 182 -9.32 1.26 1.80
N GLY A 183 -10.12 1.14 2.86
CA GLY A 183 -10.24 2.15 3.89
C GLY A 183 -11.38 3.14 3.66
N PRO A 184 -11.79 3.87 4.71
CA PRO A 184 -13.05 4.60 4.73
C PRO A 184 -13.06 5.85 3.83
N TYR A 185 -11.91 6.26 3.29
CA TYR A 185 -11.86 7.32 2.29
C TYR A 185 -12.58 6.97 0.99
N PHE A 186 -12.56 5.69 0.59
CA PHE A 186 -13.18 5.23 -0.66
C PHE A 186 -14.68 5.00 -0.44
N THR A 187 -15.39 6.10 -0.19
CA THR A 187 -16.86 6.12 -0.08
C THR A 187 -17.51 5.68 -1.39
N GLU A 188 -18.81 5.39 -1.34
CA GLU A 188 -19.61 5.04 -2.52
C GLU A 188 -19.42 6.05 -3.66
N THR A 189 -19.52 7.35 -3.37
CA THR A 189 -19.29 8.42 -4.36
C THR A 189 -17.87 8.41 -4.95
N LYS A 190 -16.84 8.09 -4.17
CA LYS A 190 -15.46 7.97 -4.67
C LYS A 190 -15.31 6.73 -5.55
N MET A 191 -15.95 5.62 -5.18
CA MET A 191 -15.95 4.39 -5.96
C MET A 191 -16.68 4.58 -7.30
N GLU A 192 -17.84 5.23 -7.31
CA GLU A 192 -18.57 5.59 -8.53
C GLU A 192 -17.70 6.37 -9.53
N GLN A 193 -16.88 7.31 -9.03
CA GLN A 193 -15.94 8.04 -9.88
C GLN A 193 -14.88 7.11 -10.51
N LEU A 194 -14.37 6.13 -9.75
CA LEU A 194 -13.41 5.16 -10.29
C LEU A 194 -14.07 4.24 -11.33
N TYR A 195 -15.33 3.84 -11.12
CA TYR A 195 -16.09 2.99 -12.04
C TYR A 195 -16.23 3.60 -13.43
N THR A 196 -16.28 4.93 -13.56
CA THR A 196 -16.29 5.60 -14.87
C THR A 196 -15.04 5.31 -15.72
N PHE A 197 -13.93 4.91 -15.09
CA PHE A 197 -12.66 4.61 -15.75
C PHE A 197 -12.37 3.10 -15.87
N GLU A 198 -13.30 2.24 -15.48
CA GLU A 198 -13.16 0.80 -15.62
C GLU A 198 -13.27 0.33 -17.07
N ARG A 199 -12.85 -0.93 -17.30
CA ARG A 199 -13.02 -1.63 -18.57
C ARG A 199 -13.63 -2.99 -18.32
N MET A 200 -14.88 -3.14 -18.72
CA MET A 200 -15.61 -4.42 -18.67
C MET A 200 -15.41 -5.28 -19.93
N ARG A 201 -14.43 -4.93 -20.77
CA ARG A 201 -14.01 -5.66 -21.98
C ARG A 201 -12.49 -5.78 -22.00
N PRO A 202 -11.92 -6.81 -22.63
CA PRO A 202 -10.47 -6.98 -22.73
C PRO A 202 -9.76 -5.79 -23.39
N PRO A 203 -8.53 -5.42 -22.96
CA PRO A 203 -7.96 -5.68 -21.63
C PRO A 203 -8.83 -5.10 -20.50
N TYR A 204 -8.97 -5.83 -19.39
CA TYR A 204 -9.88 -5.47 -18.31
C TYR A 204 -9.23 -4.53 -17.27
N SER A 205 -10.03 -3.67 -16.66
CA SER A 205 -9.61 -2.95 -15.46
C SER A 205 -10.76 -2.74 -14.49
N LYS A 206 -10.46 -2.82 -13.19
CA LYS A 206 -11.45 -2.69 -12.13
C LYS A 206 -10.87 -2.02 -10.89
N ALA A 207 -11.66 -1.21 -10.21
CA ALA A 207 -11.42 -0.72 -8.86
C ALA A 207 -12.30 -1.48 -7.87
N LEU A 208 -11.71 -2.00 -6.80
CA LEU A 208 -12.43 -2.78 -5.80
C LEU A 208 -11.67 -2.85 -4.46
N PRO A 209 -12.35 -3.09 -3.34
CA PRO A 209 -11.69 -3.46 -2.10
C PRO A 209 -11.01 -4.82 -2.22
N ILE A 210 -9.98 -5.05 -1.41
CA ILE A 210 -9.15 -6.26 -1.51
C ILE A 210 -9.96 -7.56 -1.32
N GLN A 211 -10.99 -7.53 -0.50
CA GLN A 211 -11.87 -8.67 -0.23
C GLN A 211 -12.64 -9.17 -1.46
N ASP A 212 -12.88 -8.29 -2.43
CA ASP A 212 -13.65 -8.61 -3.64
C ASP A 212 -12.73 -9.14 -4.77
N VAL A 213 -11.40 -9.17 -4.54
CA VAL A 213 -10.43 -9.65 -5.53
C VAL A 213 -10.72 -11.10 -5.92
N PRO A 214 -10.86 -12.07 -4.99
CA PRO A 214 -11.11 -13.47 -5.34
C PRO A 214 -12.38 -13.63 -6.20
N ASP A 215 -13.47 -12.97 -5.82
CA ASP A 215 -14.74 -13.04 -6.54
C ASP A 215 -14.61 -12.44 -7.94
N PHE A 216 -13.91 -11.32 -8.10
CA PHE A 216 -13.65 -10.76 -9.42
C PHE A 216 -12.82 -11.71 -10.29
N LEU A 217 -11.74 -12.30 -9.74
CA LEU A 217 -10.88 -13.21 -10.49
C LEU A 217 -11.69 -14.43 -10.96
N ALA A 218 -12.47 -15.04 -10.07
CA ALA A 218 -13.29 -16.22 -10.35
C ALA A 218 -14.35 -16.00 -11.45
N ASN A 219 -14.72 -14.75 -11.71
CA ASN A 219 -15.71 -14.37 -12.72
C ASN A 219 -15.10 -13.82 -14.02
N LEU A 220 -13.78 -13.97 -14.23
CA LEU A 220 -13.16 -13.60 -15.49
C LEU A 220 -13.62 -14.56 -16.63
N PRO A 221 -14.01 -14.06 -17.82
CA PRO A 221 -14.72 -14.88 -18.82
C PRO A 221 -13.94 -16.05 -19.44
N ASP A 222 -12.61 -16.05 -19.37
CA ASP A 222 -11.73 -17.05 -20.01
C ASP A 222 -10.81 -17.75 -18.97
N GLN A 223 -11.32 -18.06 -17.76
CA GLN A 223 -10.57 -18.81 -16.73
C GLN A 223 -10.29 -20.25 -17.14
#